data_AF-A0A2D6U1C2-F1
#
_entry.id   AF-A0A2D6U1C2-F1
#
_cell.length_a   1.000
_cell.length_b   1.000
_cell.length_c   1.000
_cell.angle_alpha   90.00
_cell.angle_beta   90.00
_cell.angle_gamma   90.00
#
_symmetry.space_group_name_H-M   'P 1'
#
loop_
_entity.id
_entity.type
_entity.pdbx_description
1 polymer ?
#
loop_
_entity_poly.entity_id
_entity_poly.type
_entity_poly.pdbx_seq_one_letter_code
_entity_poly.pdbx_strand_id
1 'polypeptide(L)'
;MSKQKASSFGVFLKSARENAGLTVEELGAKMEMAKSSIYRHEAGGLPPETKLPKYAEALGLEIETIERAYNKNTILNRDRDSSDPHEQIIDGYLGLVRQKYLNEEDKRVEIRAGLENLLE
;
A
#
# COMPACT_ATOMS: atom_id res chain seq x y z
N MET A 1 15.46 -16.72 3.88
CA MET A 1 15.35 -15.28 3.55
C MET A 1 13.90 -14.88 3.69
N SER A 2 13.55 -14.01 4.65
CA SER A 2 12.17 -13.60 4.88
C SER A 2 11.73 -12.70 3.74
N LYS A 3 10.71 -13.12 2.96
CA LYS A 3 10.09 -12.29 1.94
C LYS A 3 9.35 -11.16 2.67
N GLN A 4 9.97 -9.99 2.78
CA GLN A 4 9.29 -8.79 3.28
C GLN A 4 8.07 -8.55 2.38
N LYS A 5 6.87 -8.64 2.95
CA LYS A 5 5.62 -8.35 2.27
C LYS A 5 5.72 -6.92 1.74
N ALA A 6 5.72 -6.74 0.42
CA ALA A 6 5.80 -5.43 -0.20
C ALA A 6 4.73 -4.53 0.42
N SER A 7 5.14 -3.37 0.93
CA SER A 7 4.20 -2.46 1.57
C SER A 7 3.23 -1.92 0.51
N SER A 8 1.98 -1.63 0.90
CA SER A 8 0.92 -1.23 -0.05
C SER A 8 1.30 0.00 -0.87
N PHE A 9 2.10 0.89 -0.29
CA PHE A 9 2.68 2.05 -0.99
C PHE A 9 3.78 1.66 -1.99
N GLY A 10 4.64 0.70 -1.67
CA GLY A 10 5.68 0.23 -2.60
C GLY A 10 5.08 -0.39 -3.86
N VAL A 11 4.00 -1.17 -3.70
CA VAL A 11 3.23 -1.72 -4.82
C VAL A 11 2.59 -0.60 -5.65
N PHE A 12 1.98 0.39 -4.98
CA PHE A 12 1.42 1.56 -5.65
C PHE A 12 2.48 2.34 -6.46
N LEU A 13 3.64 2.62 -5.86
CA LEU A 13 4.73 3.34 -6.54
C LEU A 13 5.20 2.59 -7.79
N LYS A 14 5.37 1.27 -7.68
CA LYS A 14 5.76 0.43 -8.80
C LYS A 14 4.75 0.51 -9.95
N SER A 15 3.45 0.34 -9.65
CA SER A 15 2.39 0.42 -10.66
C SER A 15 2.28 1.82 -11.27
N ALA A 16 2.39 2.88 -10.47
CA ALA A 16 2.36 4.26 -10.95
C ALA A 16 3.53 4.55 -11.90
N ARG A 17 4.74 4.07 -11.56
CA ARG A 17 5.93 4.19 -12.41
C ARG A 17 5.74 3.47 -13.75
N GLU A 18 5.25 2.24 -13.72
CA GLU A 18 5.02 1.42 -14.93
C GLU A 18 3.95 2.05 -15.83
N ASN A 19 2.87 2.58 -15.26
CA ASN A 19 1.83 3.30 -15.99
C ASN A 19 2.34 4.61 -16.62
N ALA A 20 3.30 5.26 -15.98
CA ALA A 20 3.98 6.43 -16.54
C ALA A 20 5.03 6.06 -17.61
N GLY A 21 5.22 4.77 -17.90
CA GLY A 21 6.20 4.29 -18.89
C GLY A 21 7.65 4.47 -18.47
N LEU A 22 7.92 4.62 -17.16
CA LEU A 22 9.24 4.91 -16.64
C LEU A 22 9.96 3.65 -16.16
N THR A 23 11.25 3.56 -16.43
CA THR A 23 12.18 2.64 -15.76
C THR A 23 12.50 3.13 -14.35
N VAL A 24 13.06 2.24 -13.51
CA VAL A 24 13.50 2.60 -12.15
C VAL A 24 14.59 3.66 -12.19
N GLU A 25 15.51 3.54 -13.15
CA GLU A 25 16.57 4.52 -13.43
C GLU A 25 16.01 5.89 -13.82
N GLU A 26 15.01 5.95 -14.70
CA GLU A 26 14.39 7.21 -15.12
C GLU A 26 13.60 7.89 -14.00
N LEU A 27 12.86 7.11 -13.20
CA LEU A 27 12.21 7.67 -12.02
C LEU A 27 13.24 8.18 -11.01
N GLY A 28 14.34 7.44 -10.80
CA GLY A 28 15.45 7.87 -9.97
C GLY A 28 16.05 9.19 -10.46
N ALA A 29 16.29 9.33 -11.77
CA ALA A 29 16.80 10.55 -12.37
C ALA A 29 15.83 11.73 -12.18
N LYS A 30 14.52 11.55 -12.43
CA LYS A 30 13.50 12.59 -12.18
C LYS A 30 13.43 13.02 -10.72
N MET A 31 13.67 12.09 -9.80
CA MET A 31 13.62 12.35 -8.36
C MET A 31 14.94 12.85 -7.76
N GLU A 32 16.01 12.92 -8.55
CA GLU A 32 17.38 13.15 -8.06
C GLU A 32 17.78 12.13 -6.98
N MET A 33 17.45 10.86 -7.22
CA MET A 33 17.67 9.75 -6.28
C MET A 33 18.38 8.59 -6.96
N ALA A 34 19.25 7.92 -6.22
CA ALA A 34 19.88 6.69 -6.69
C ALA A 34 18.80 5.62 -6.95
N LYS A 35 18.98 4.82 -8.01
CA LYS A 35 18.06 3.73 -8.35
C LYS A 35 17.81 2.74 -7.20
N SER A 36 18.82 2.53 -6.36
CA SER A 36 18.72 1.68 -5.16
C SER A 36 17.70 2.22 -4.15
N SER A 37 17.53 3.54 -4.08
CA SER A 37 16.51 4.16 -3.23
C SER A 37 15.11 3.90 -3.75
N ILE A 38 14.91 4.01 -5.08
CA ILE A 38 13.62 3.71 -5.71
C ILE A 38 13.27 2.23 -5.52
N TYR A 39 14.21 1.32 -5.78
CA TYR A 39 14.03 -0.12 -5.51
C TYR A 39 13.65 -0.40 -4.06
N ARG A 40 14.32 0.23 -3.10
CA ARG A 40 13.98 0.09 -1.68
C ARG A 40 12.56 0.56 -1.41
N HIS A 41 12.12 1.64 -2.05
CA HIS A 41 10.77 2.16 -1.85
C HIS A 41 9.69 1.27 -2.45
N GLU A 42 9.90 0.77 -3.66
CA GLU A 42 9.01 -0.21 -4.29
C GLU A 42 8.98 -1.55 -3.54
N ALA A 43 10.11 -1.95 -2.94
CA ALA A 43 10.21 -3.17 -2.12
C ALA A 43 9.56 -3.02 -0.72
N GLY A 44 9.13 -1.82 -0.35
CA GLY A 44 8.34 -1.58 0.85
C GLY A 44 8.95 -0.63 1.87
N GLY A 45 10.17 -0.13 1.64
CA GLY A 45 10.76 0.92 2.48
C GLY A 45 10.04 2.25 2.28
N LEU A 46 9.48 2.84 3.32
CA LEU A 46 8.78 4.12 3.17
C LEU A 46 9.79 5.26 2.92
N PRO A 47 9.60 6.08 1.87
CA PRO A 47 10.34 7.32 1.74
C PRO A 47 9.93 8.31 2.83
N PRO A 48 10.75 9.32 3.15
CA PRO A 48 10.32 10.45 3.95
C PRO A 48 9.11 11.15 3.31
N GLU A 49 8.16 11.59 4.14
CA GLU A 49 6.95 12.30 3.68
C GLU A 49 7.28 13.57 2.88
N THR A 50 8.43 14.21 3.18
CA THR A 50 8.93 15.38 2.43
C THR A 50 9.24 15.08 0.96
N LYS A 51 9.30 13.81 0.55
CA LYS A 51 9.53 13.39 -0.84
C LYS A 51 8.24 13.12 -1.62
N LEU A 52 7.08 13.06 -0.98
CA LEU A 52 5.81 12.78 -1.66
C LEU A 52 5.47 13.80 -2.77
N PRO A 53 5.68 15.12 -2.59
CA PRO A 53 5.48 16.09 -3.66
C PRO A 53 6.33 15.82 -4.90
N LYS A 54 7.60 15.40 -4.70
CA LYS A 54 8.48 15.04 -5.83
C LYS A 54 8.02 13.75 -6.54
N TYR A 55 7.43 12.80 -5.82
CA TYR A 55 6.81 11.63 -6.45
C TYR A 55 5.60 12.01 -7.30
N ALA A 56 4.74 12.89 -6.79
CA ALA A 56 3.58 13.40 -7.51
C ALA A 56 3.98 14.06 -8.83
N GLU A 57 4.96 14.97 -8.79
CA GLU A 57 5.51 15.64 -9.96
C GLU A 57 6.15 14.65 -10.96
N ALA A 58 7.02 13.75 -10.49
CA ALA A 58 7.75 12.83 -11.36
C ALA A 58 6.83 11.84 -12.10
N LEU A 59 5.72 11.46 -11.45
CA LEU A 59 4.74 10.50 -11.95
C LEU A 59 3.55 11.18 -12.67
N GLY A 60 3.45 12.51 -12.63
CA GLY A 60 2.32 13.24 -13.20
C GLY A 60 1.00 12.95 -12.50
N LEU A 61 1.04 12.77 -11.18
CA LEU A 61 -0.12 12.46 -10.33
C LEU A 61 -0.40 13.62 -9.38
N GLU A 62 -1.66 13.73 -8.95
CA GLU A 62 -2.03 14.65 -7.88
C GLU A 62 -1.41 14.23 -6.55
N ILE A 63 -0.93 15.21 -5.77
CA ILE A 63 -0.30 14.96 -4.46
C ILE A 63 -1.23 14.19 -3.51
N GLU A 64 -2.54 14.49 -3.53
CA GLU A 64 -3.55 13.77 -2.73
C GLU A 64 -3.59 12.27 -3.04
N THR A 65 -3.31 11.88 -4.28
CA THR A 65 -3.27 10.46 -4.69
C THR A 65 -2.08 9.75 -4.05
N ILE A 66 -0.92 10.40 -4.04
CA ILE A 66 0.29 9.89 -3.40
C ILE A 66 0.11 9.81 -1.88
N GLU A 67 -0.38 10.87 -1.25
CA GLU A 67 -0.61 10.95 0.20
C GLU A 67 -1.61 9.90 0.68
N ARG A 68 -2.70 9.67 -0.07
CA ARG A 68 -3.68 8.62 0.25
C ARG A 68 -3.05 7.23 0.21
N ALA A 69 -2.22 6.95 -0.79
CA ALA A 69 -1.52 5.67 -0.89
C ALA A 69 -0.49 5.49 0.25
N TYR A 70 0.21 6.56 0.60
CA TYR A 70 1.19 6.59 1.68
C TYR A 70 0.51 6.36 3.05
N ASN A 71 -0.59 7.08 3.32
CA ASN A 71 -1.32 7.01 4.58
C ASN A 71 -2.09 5.69 4.77
N LYS A 72 -2.59 5.09 3.69
CA LYS A 72 -3.15 3.74 3.75
C LYS A 72 -2.11 2.72 4.23
N ASN A 73 -0.84 2.95 3.95
CA ASN A 73 0.26 2.10 4.42
C ASN A 73 0.65 2.38 5.87
N THR A 74 0.56 3.64 6.33
CA THR A 74 0.84 3.97 7.74
C THR A 74 -0.25 3.47 8.67
N ILE A 75 -1.52 3.44 8.23
CA ILE A 75 -2.64 2.86 9.01
C ILE A 75 -2.45 1.33 9.15
N LEU A 76 -2.21 0.61 8.05
CA LEU A 76 -1.99 -0.85 8.07
C LEU A 76 -0.74 -1.33 8.85
N ASN A 77 0.20 -0.42 9.14
CA ASN A 77 1.38 -0.72 9.96
C ASN A 77 1.23 -0.30 11.42
N ARG A 78 0.22 0.52 11.78
CA ARG A 78 -0.12 0.83 13.18
C ARG A 78 -0.80 -0.33 13.88
N ASP A 79 -1.52 -1.17 13.13
CA ASP A 79 -2.20 -2.37 13.65
C ASP A 79 -1.22 -3.50 14.04
N ARG A 80 0.10 -3.34 13.80
CA ARG A 80 1.10 -4.33 14.20
C ARG A 80 1.66 -4.14 15.61
N ASP A 81 1.25 -3.10 16.33
CA ASP A 81 1.75 -2.83 17.69
C ASP A 81 0.68 -2.36 18.70
N SER A 82 -0.62 -2.44 18.39
CA SER A 82 -1.66 -2.10 19.37
C SER A 82 -2.04 -3.31 20.24
N SER A 83 -1.41 -3.39 21.41
CA SER A 83 -1.89 -4.21 22.55
C SER A 83 -3.15 -3.61 23.21
N ASP A 84 -3.83 -2.65 22.56
CA ASP A 84 -4.97 -1.92 23.11
C ASP A 84 -6.31 -2.61 22.76
N PRO A 85 -7.07 -3.11 23.76
CA PRO A 85 -8.34 -3.80 23.55
C PRO A 85 -9.42 -2.95 22.85
N HIS A 86 -9.34 -1.62 22.91
CA HIS A 86 -10.37 -0.76 22.36
C HIS A 86 -10.34 -0.68 20.82
N GLU A 87 -9.18 -0.87 20.19
CA GLU A 87 -9.08 -0.88 18.72
C GLU A 87 -9.58 -2.20 18.11
N GLN A 88 -9.46 -3.33 18.82
CA GLN A 88 -10.01 -4.62 18.36
C GLN A 88 -11.53 -4.57 18.16
N ILE A 89 -12.22 -3.73 18.94
CA ILE A 89 -13.67 -3.52 18.84
C ILE A 89 -14.01 -2.69 17.60
N ILE A 90 -13.20 -1.68 17.27
CA ILE A 90 -13.41 -0.83 16.09
C ILE A 90 -13.15 -1.63 14.81
N ASP A 91 -12.11 -2.45 14.79
CA ASP A 91 -11.76 -3.28 13.62
C ASP A 91 -12.80 -4.39 13.38
N GLY A 92 -13.33 -4.98 14.46
CA GLY A 92 -14.50 -5.86 14.39
C GLY A 92 -15.75 -5.16 13.83
N TYR A 93 -16.02 -3.91 14.25
CA TYR A 93 -17.14 -3.13 13.73
C TYR A 93 -16.95 -2.75 12.25
N LEU A 94 -15.75 -2.35 11.83
CA LEU A 94 -15.46 -2.00 10.44
C LEU A 94 -15.50 -3.22 9.52
N GLY A 95 -15.05 -4.40 9.97
CA GLY A 95 -15.20 -5.66 9.25
C GLY A 95 -16.67 -6.06 9.01
N LEU A 96 -17.53 -5.88 10.02
CA LEU A 96 -18.96 -6.14 9.91
C LEU A 96 -19.68 -5.14 8.98
N VAL A 97 -19.30 -3.86 9.04
CA VAL A 97 -19.81 -2.83 8.13
C VAL A 97 -19.38 -3.14 6.70
N ARG A 98 -18.14 -3.57 6.48
CA ARG A 98 -17.61 -3.94 5.15
C ARG A 98 -18.43 -5.06 4.51
N GLN A 99 -18.72 -6.14 5.24
CA GLN A 99 -19.57 -7.23 4.72
C GLN A 99 -20.99 -6.80 4.35
N LYS A 100 -21.56 -5.80 5.03
CA LYS A 100 -22.91 -5.30 4.73
C LYS A 100 -23.01 -4.53 3.41
N TYR A 101 -21.89 -3.97 2.92
CA TYR A 101 -21.85 -3.12 1.72
C TYR A 101 -21.07 -3.72 0.54
N LEU A 102 -20.51 -4.92 0.65
CA LEU A 102 -20.01 -5.67 -0.50
C LEU A 102 -21.18 -6.16 -1.37
N ASN A 103 -21.02 -6.13 -2.69
CA ASN A 103 -21.95 -6.80 -3.62
C ASN A 103 -21.80 -8.34 -3.49
N GLU A 104 -22.79 -9.09 -3.97
CA GLU A 104 -22.82 -10.55 -3.81
C GLU A 104 -21.64 -11.28 -4.48
N GLU A 105 -21.06 -10.68 -5.53
CA GLU A 105 -19.88 -11.22 -6.23
C GLU A 105 -18.64 -11.11 -5.34
N ASP A 106 -18.41 -9.93 -4.76
CA ASP A 106 -17.27 -9.65 -3.89
C ASP A 106 -17.36 -10.46 -2.58
N LYS A 107 -18.57 -10.67 -2.04
CA LYS A 107 -18.79 -11.55 -0.87
C LYS A 107 -18.35 -12.98 -1.15
N ARG A 108 -18.64 -13.50 -2.34
CA ARG A 108 -18.27 -14.87 -2.73
C ARG A 108 -16.76 -15.04 -2.88
N VAL A 109 -16.07 -14.03 -3.42
CA VAL A 109 -14.61 -14.04 -3.55
C VAL A 109 -13.95 -14.07 -2.17
N GLU A 110 -14.44 -13.26 -1.22
CA GLU A 110 -13.88 -13.19 0.13
C GLU A 110 -14.16 -14.47 0.93
N ILE A 111 -15.36 -15.05 0.84
CA ILE A 111 -15.70 -16.34 1.47
C ILE A 111 -14.83 -17.47 0.88
N ARG A 112 -14.66 -17.50 -0.44
CA ARG A 112 -13.83 -18.51 -1.10
C ARG A 112 -12.37 -18.43 -0.66
N ALA A 113 -11.80 -17.22 -0.64
CA ALA A 113 -10.45 -16.99 -0.15
C ALA A 113 -10.29 -17.38 1.33
N GLY A 114 -11.32 -17.16 2.16
CA GLY A 114 -11.34 -17.61 3.55
C GLY A 114 -11.37 -19.13 3.71
N LEU A 115 -12.17 -19.83 2.89
CA LEU A 115 -12.29 -21.29 2.92
C LEU A 115 -11.04 -22.00 2.40
N GLU A 116 -10.38 -21.44 1.39
CA GLU A 116 -9.12 -21.99 0.84
C GLU A 116 -7.99 -21.94 1.87
N ASN A 117 -7.97 -20.96 2.78
CA ASN A 117 -7.01 -20.88 3.89
C ASN A 117 -7.33 -21.80 5.08
N LEU A 118 -8.51 -22.45 5.11
CA LEU A 118 -8.94 -23.36 6.18
C LEU A 118 -8.71 -24.84 5.82
N LEU A 119 -8.32 -25.13 4.58
CA LEU A 119 -8.09 -26.47 4.05
C LEU A 119 -6.60 -26.78 3.79
N GLU A 120 -5.70 -25.87 4.13
CA GLU A 120 -4.25 -26.08 4.27
C GLU A 120 -3.85 -26.22 5.75
#